data_AF-A0A5K1CB34-F1
#
_entry.id   AF-A0A5K1CB34-F1
#
_cell.length_a   1.000
_cell.length_b   1.000
_cell.length_c   1.000
_cell.angle_alpha   90.00
_cell.angle_beta   90.00
_cell.angle_gamma   90.00
#
_symmetry.space_group_name_H-M   'P 1'
#
loop_
_entity.id
_entity.type
_entity.pdbx_description
1 polymer ?
#
loop_
_entity_poly.entity_id
_entity_poly.type
_entity_poly.pdbx_seq_one_letter_code
_entity_poly.pdbx_strand_id
1 'polypeptide(L)' 'MFTWSNNKNPPLLRRLDRVFLSPELFSAFPLTFLVPGLRHLFDHAPLLLSFLW' A
#
# COMPACT_ATOMS: atom_id res chain seq x y z
N MET A 1 7.81 0.18 -2.11
CA MET A 1 6.67 1.08 -2.38
C MET A 1 6.61 2.14 -1.30
N PHE A 2 6.64 3.41 -1.69
CA PHE A 2 6.35 4.54 -0.81
C PHE A 2 4.87 4.86 -0.91
N THR A 3 4.28 5.28 0.20
CA THR A 3 2.85 5.56 0.29
C THR A 3 2.61 7.02 0.64
N TRP A 4 3.66 7.79 0.91
CA TRP A 4 3.58 9.20 1.25
C TRP A 4 4.69 10.02 0.58
N SER A 5 4.37 11.25 0.17
CA SER A 5 5.32 12.27 -0.28
C SER A 5 5.04 13.63 0.38
N ASN A 6 6.09 14.38 0.71
CA ASN A 6 5.93 15.77 1.16
C ASN A 6 5.54 16.76 0.04
N ASN A 7 5.40 16.30 -1.21
CA ASN A 7 5.07 17.10 -2.39
C ASN A 7 5.99 18.31 -2.61
N LYS A 8 7.27 18.23 -2.18
CA LYS A 8 8.30 19.25 -2.45
C LYS A 8 9.21 18.82 -3.61
N ASN A 9 10.06 19.75 -4.08
CA ASN A 9 11.12 19.45 -5.04
C ASN A 9 12.50 19.72 -4.40
N PRO A 10 13.35 18.70 -4.17
CA PRO A 10 13.09 17.28 -4.44
C PRO A 10 12.08 16.65 -3.46
N PRO A 11 11.33 15.61 -3.87
CA PRO A 11 10.33 14.99 -3.01
C PRO A 11 10.97 14.10 -1.95
N LEU A 12 10.52 14.24 -0.70
CA LEU A 12 10.78 13.25 0.34
C LEU A 12 9.71 12.18 0.28
N LEU A 13 10.12 10.92 0.18
CA LEU A 13 9.22 9.77 0.11
C LEU A 13 9.32 8.92 1.39
N ARG A 14 8.18 8.44 1.88
CA ARG A 14 8.08 7.56 3.06
C ARG A 14 7.08 6.44 2.84
N ARG A 15 7.31 5.31 3.49
CA ARG A 15 6.40 4.16 3.56
C ARG A 15 5.75 4.19 4.93
N LEU A 16 4.60 4.83 5.04
CA LEU A 16 3.90 5.06 6.30
C LEU A 16 2.71 4.10 6.47
N ASP A 17 2.05 3.78 5.36
CA ASP A 17 0.83 2.98 5.36
C ASP A 17 1.17 1.48 5.34
N ARG A 18 0.40 0.71 6.12
CA ARG A 18 0.59 -0.74 6.30
C ARG A 18 -0.74 -1.44 6.37
N VAL A 19 -0.76 -2.67 5.87
CA VAL A 19 -1.88 -3.60 6.02
C VAL A 19 -1.33 -4.86 6.67
N PHE A 20 -1.99 -5.33 7.73
CA PHE A 20 -1.64 -6.55 8.45
C PHE A 20 -2.73 -7.58 8.23
N LEU A 21 -2.33 -8.84 8.06
CA LEU A 21 -3.22 -9.98 7.90
C LEU A 21 -3.05 -10.90 9.09
N SER A 22 -4.15 -11.50 9.55
CA SER A 22 -4.06 -12.58 10.53
C SER A 22 -3.50 -13.84 9.87
N PRO A 23 -2.93 -14.77 10.65
CA PRO A 23 -2.45 -16.06 10.12
C PRO A 23 -3.55 -16.84 9.38
N GLU A 24 -4.79 -16.78 9.87
CA GLU A 24 -5.94 -17.48 9.28
C GLU A 24 -6.25 -16.94 7.89
N LEU A 25 -6.21 -15.61 7.75
CA LEU A 25 -6.49 -14.94 6.49
C LEU A 25 -5.36 -15.12 5.48
N PHE A 26 -4.10 -15.11 5.94
CA PHE A 26 -2.97 -15.48 5.08
C PHE A 26 -3.03 -16.95 4.63
N SER A 27 -3.48 -17.86 5.50
CA SER A 27 -3.65 -19.27 5.16
C SER A 27 -4.76 -19.50 4.14
N ALA A 28 -5.87 -18.75 4.25
CA ALA A 28 -6.97 -18.81 3.29
C ALA A 28 -6.60 -18.19 1.92
N PHE A 29 -5.73 -17.17 1.91
CA PHE A 29 -5.33 -16.43 0.71
C PHE A 29 -3.81 -16.32 0.61
N PRO A 30 -3.09 -17.41 0.31
CA PRO A 30 -1.63 -17.39 0.24
C PRO A 30 -1.12 -16.49 -0.90
N LEU A 31 -1.95 -16.24 -1.91
CA LEU A 31 -1.68 -15.36 -3.05
C LEU A 31 -2.20 -13.93 -2.82
N THR A 32 -2.02 -13.42 -1.61
CA THR A 32 -2.35 -12.02 -1.29
C THR A 32 -1.23 -11.09 -1.74
N PHE A 33 -1.57 -10.00 -2.44
CA PHE A 33 -0.59 -8.99 -2.84
C PHE A 33 -1.11 -7.56 -2.61
N LEU A 34 -0.17 -6.64 -2.42
CA LEU A 34 -0.43 -5.22 -2.21
C LEU A 34 0.03 -4.42 -3.43
N VAL A 35 -0.85 -3.55 -3.95
CA VAL A 35 -0.53 -2.65 -5.07
C VAL A 35 -0.78 -1.17 -4.71
N PRO A 36 -0.02 -0.24 -5.32
CA PRO A 36 -0.36 1.17 -5.33
C PRO A 36 -1.68 1.42 -6.02
N GLY A 37 -2.58 2.15 -5.35
CA GLY A 37 -3.62 2.89 -6.03
C GLY A 37 -3.03 4.12 -6.73
N LEU A 38 -3.40 4.32 -8.00
CA LEU A 38 -3.09 5.57 -8.72
C LEU A 38 -4.04 6.67 -8.24
N ARG A 39 -3.61 7.50 -7.29
CA ARG A 39 -4.21 8.81 -7.00
C ARG A 39 -3.12 9.84 -6.76
N HIS A 40 -3.08 10.88 -7.59
CA HIS A 40 -2.05 11.93 -7.57
C HIS A 40 -2.47 13.19 -6.77
N LEU A 41 -3.71 13.24 -6.26
CA LEU A 41 -4.25 14.44 -5.61
C LEU A 41 -3.93 14.57 -4.12
N PHE A 42 -3.30 13.55 -3.51
CA PHE A 42 -3.00 13.50 -2.09
C PHE A 42 -1.51 13.27 -1.86
N ASP A 43 -1.03 13.68 -0.69
CA ASP A 43 0.31 13.34 -0.21
C ASP A 43 0.46 11.85 0.09
N HIS A 44 -0.65 11.13 0.29
CA HIS A 44 -0.71 9.67 0.38
C HIS A 44 -1.18 8.97 -0.91
N ALA A 45 -0.51 7.87 -1.26
CA ALA A 45 -0.95 6.91 -2.26
C ALA A 45 -1.72 5.75 -1.58
N PRO A 46 -2.94 5.41 -2.02
CA PRO A 46 -3.71 4.31 -1.45
C PRO A 46 -2.96 2.97 -1.56
N LEU A 47 -3.13 2.11 -0.56
CA LEU A 47 -2.77 0.70 -0.63
C LEU A 47 -4.00 -0.13 -0.99
N LEU A 48 -3.89 -0.95 -2.04
CA LEU A 48 -4.93 -1.88 -2.45
C LEU A 48 -4.47 -3.29 -2.14
N LEU A 49 -5.25 -4.01 -1.31
CA LEU A 49 -5.03 -5.40 -0.99
C LEU A 49 -5.90 -6.26 -1.90
N SER A 50 -5.29 -7.20 -2.62
CA SER A 50 -5.99 -8.14 -3.49
C SER A 50 -5.82 -9.56 -2.98
N PHE A 51 -6.95 -10.26 -2.85
CA PHE A 51 -7.01 -11.68 -2.52
C PHE A 51 -7.28 -12.46 -3.81
N LEU A 52 -6.37 -13.34 -4.19
CA LEU A 52 -6.63 -14.34 -5.22
C LEU A 52 -7.02 -15.64 -4.52
N TRP A 53 -8.15 -16.20 -4.96
CA TRP A 53 -8.62 -17.53 -4.58
C TRP A 53 -7.88 -18.60 -5.38
#